data_AF-A0A5C4NIW0-F1
#
_entry.id   AF-A0A5C4NIW0-F1
#
_cell.length_a   1.000
_cell.length_b   1.000
_cell.length_c   1.000
_cell.angle_alpha   90.00
_cell.angle_beta   90.00
_cell.angle_gamma   90.00
#
_symmetry.space_group_name_H-M   'P 1'
#
loop_
_entity.id
_entity.type
_entity.pdbx_description
1 polymer ?
#
loop_
_entity_poly.entity_id
_entity_poly.type
_entity_poly.pdbx_seq_one_letter_code
_entity_poly.pdbx_strand_id
1 'polypeptide(L)'
;MKKLLAAAAVCLTCASGANAAVLTFEDVPGGSVQNTFDDMPTYLGFSFNSTLDWIDLVATPNWWNYGAKSGDFAILNNIGGQGVITAADGSDFTFGGLWAKAWSTVPESGGEPSLFGQLTGLLDGVQVWSVETALNGSYQAFGAQDGAIDQLVLGFGNHFLVDDIYLNESMGDVAPVPVPASLPLLAGGLAGLGLMARRRAKRVA
;
A
#
# COMPACT_ATOMS: atom_id res chain seq x y z
N MET A 1 5.34 -21.06 -41.20
CA MET A 1 6.12 -20.76 -39.98
C MET A 1 6.04 -19.30 -39.53
N LYS A 2 6.07 -18.29 -40.42
CA LYS A 2 6.03 -16.86 -40.02
C LYS A 2 4.71 -16.37 -39.40
N LYS A 3 3.57 -17.03 -39.68
CA LYS A 3 2.23 -16.60 -39.18
C LYS A 3 1.89 -17.06 -37.76
N LEU A 4 2.64 -18.01 -37.20
CA LEU A 4 2.41 -18.54 -35.83
C LEU A 4 3.12 -17.73 -34.74
N LEU A 5 4.15 -16.95 -35.09
CA LEU A 5 4.86 -16.07 -34.15
C LEU A 5 4.07 -14.80 -33.78
N ALA A 6 3.16 -14.35 -34.66
CA ALA A 6 2.37 -13.14 -34.41
C ALA A 6 1.26 -13.31 -33.36
N ALA A 7 0.71 -14.52 -33.21
CA ALA A 7 -0.40 -14.79 -32.28
C ALA A 7 0.05 -14.88 -30.81
N ALA A 8 1.30 -15.27 -30.55
CA ALA A 8 1.85 -15.35 -29.19
C ALA A 8 2.20 -13.96 -28.61
N ALA A 9 2.50 -12.98 -29.45
CA ALA A 9 2.90 -11.64 -29.01
C ALA A 9 1.72 -10.77 -28.52
N VAL A 10 0.49 -11.03 -28.99
CA VAL A 10 -0.69 -10.22 -28.65
C VAL A 10 -1.32 -10.62 -27.30
N CYS A 11 -1.08 -11.83 -26.81
CA CYS A 11 -1.66 -12.30 -25.53
C CYS A 11 -0.91 -11.81 -24.28
N LEU A 12 0.23 -11.13 -24.43
CA LEU A 12 1.07 -10.70 -23.31
C LEU A 12 0.71 -9.31 -22.75
N THR A 13 -0.21 -8.56 -23.40
CA THR A 13 -0.44 -7.14 -23.09
C THR A 13 -1.63 -6.86 -22.16
N CYS A 14 -2.38 -7.87 -21.71
CA CYS A 14 -3.62 -7.66 -20.95
C CYS A 14 -3.53 -8.00 -19.45
N ALA A 15 -2.32 -8.13 -18.89
CA ALA A 15 -2.14 -8.29 -17.45
C ALA A 15 -1.97 -6.92 -16.79
N SER A 16 -3.03 -6.11 -16.73
CA SER A 16 -3.11 -4.97 -15.82
C SER A 16 -3.29 -5.51 -14.41
N GLY A 17 -2.18 -5.73 -13.72
CA GLY A 17 -2.18 -6.19 -12.33
C GLY A 17 -2.76 -5.14 -11.41
N ALA A 18 -3.57 -5.57 -10.43
CA ALA A 18 -3.83 -4.76 -9.25
C ALA A 18 -2.50 -4.50 -8.56
N ASN A 19 -2.03 -3.26 -8.58
CA ASN A 19 -0.81 -2.88 -7.88
C ASN A 19 -1.21 -2.31 -6.53
N ALA A 20 -0.78 -2.95 -5.46
CA ALA A 20 -0.80 -2.35 -4.13
C ALA A 20 0.14 -1.15 -4.15
N ALA A 21 -0.35 0.04 -3.83
CA ALA A 21 0.52 1.16 -3.54
C ALA A 21 1.08 0.97 -2.11
N VAL A 22 2.40 0.94 -2.00
CA VAL A 22 3.09 1.07 -0.71
C VAL A 22 3.61 2.49 -0.64
N LEU A 23 3.07 3.28 0.28
CA LEU A 23 3.46 4.66 0.50
C LEU A 23 4.65 4.65 1.46
N THR A 24 5.86 4.85 0.93
CA THR A 24 7.12 4.86 1.71
C THR A 24 7.69 6.27 1.92
N PHE A 25 7.11 7.29 1.27
CA PHE A 25 7.44 8.72 1.45
C PHE A 25 8.88 9.13 1.07
N GLU A 26 9.62 8.26 0.42
CA GLU A 26 11.00 8.51 -0.04
C GLU A 26 11.09 9.45 -1.25
N ASP A 27 9.99 9.61 -1.98
CA ASP A 27 9.91 10.38 -3.21
C ASP A 27 8.71 11.34 -3.21
N VAL A 28 8.41 11.92 -2.04
CA VAL A 28 7.36 12.95 -1.90
C VAL A 28 7.71 14.13 -2.81
N PRO A 29 6.83 14.50 -3.77
CA PRO A 29 7.09 15.58 -4.70
C PRO A 29 7.34 16.91 -3.97
N GLY A 30 8.54 17.46 -4.13
CA GLY A 30 8.95 18.69 -3.45
C GLY A 30 9.27 18.53 -1.97
N GLY A 31 9.19 17.31 -1.42
CA GLY A 31 9.14 17.07 0.01
C GLY A 31 10.15 16.06 0.57
N SER A 32 10.79 15.17 -0.18
CA SER A 32 11.84 14.31 0.43
C SER A 32 13.18 15.07 0.61
N VAL A 33 13.11 16.22 1.29
CA VAL A 33 14.22 17.11 1.60
C VAL A 33 14.70 16.80 3.02
N GLN A 34 16.00 16.65 3.17
CA GLN A 34 16.59 16.28 4.45
C GLN A 34 16.47 17.40 5.49
N ASN A 35 16.22 17.03 6.74
CA ASN A 35 16.11 17.86 7.95
C ASN A 35 14.97 18.87 7.94
N THR A 36 13.86 18.50 7.33
CA THR A 36 12.67 19.33 7.28
C THR A 36 11.43 18.46 7.34
N PHE A 37 10.30 19.12 7.50
CA PHE A 37 8.96 18.59 7.36
C PHE A 37 8.11 19.66 6.69
N ASP A 38 7.05 19.26 6.00
CA ASP A 38 6.07 20.18 5.41
C ASP A 38 4.75 19.43 5.21
N ASP A 39 3.68 20.18 4.88
CA ASP A 39 2.36 19.62 4.60
C ASP A 39 2.47 18.50 3.54
N MET A 40 1.79 17.38 3.78
CA MET A 40 1.80 16.25 2.86
C MET A 40 1.04 16.59 1.56
N PRO A 41 1.69 16.63 0.38
CA PRO A 41 0.99 16.85 -0.88
C PRO A 41 0.19 15.60 -1.28
N THR A 42 -0.54 15.71 -2.40
CA THR A 42 -1.05 14.50 -3.06
C THR A 42 0.12 13.62 -3.50
N TYR A 43 0.10 12.34 -3.12
CA TYR A 43 1.20 11.40 -3.34
C TYR A 43 0.65 10.03 -3.74
N LEU A 44 1.17 9.49 -4.84
CA LEU A 44 0.74 8.22 -5.45
C LEU A 44 -0.79 8.06 -5.59
N GLY A 45 -1.49 9.14 -5.91
CA GLY A 45 -2.94 9.12 -6.10
C GLY A 45 -3.77 9.30 -4.83
N PHE A 46 -3.13 9.54 -3.67
CA PHE A 46 -3.82 9.79 -2.40
C PHE A 46 -3.61 11.23 -1.93
N SER A 47 -4.67 11.84 -1.40
CA SER A 47 -4.66 13.15 -0.77
C SER A 47 -4.67 13.00 0.76
N PHE A 48 -3.97 13.91 1.42
CA PHE A 48 -3.79 13.94 2.87
C PHE A 48 -4.38 15.24 3.40
N ASN A 49 -5.02 15.20 4.57
CA ASN A 49 -5.49 16.44 5.19
C ASN A 49 -4.32 17.25 5.79
N SER A 50 -4.59 18.51 6.10
CA SER A 50 -3.61 19.46 6.66
C SER A 50 -3.17 19.17 8.10
N THR A 51 -3.40 17.95 8.60
CA THR A 51 -2.88 17.51 9.90
C THR A 51 -1.72 16.52 9.74
N LEU A 52 -1.41 16.15 8.50
CA LEU A 52 -0.39 15.19 8.14
C LEU A 52 0.69 15.91 7.33
N ASP A 53 1.90 15.84 7.87
CA ASP A 53 3.12 16.32 7.25
C ASP A 53 3.95 15.11 6.82
N TRP A 54 4.79 15.25 5.81
CA TRP A 54 5.94 14.35 5.67
C TRP A 54 7.07 14.88 6.55
N ILE A 55 7.96 14.00 7.02
CA ILE A 55 9.13 14.40 7.80
C ILE A 55 10.33 13.53 7.49
N ASP A 56 11.53 14.14 7.45
CA ASP A 56 12.80 13.43 7.51
C ASP A 56 13.12 12.99 8.95
N LEU A 57 13.32 11.69 9.13
CA LEU A 57 13.64 11.06 10.41
C LEU A 57 15.10 10.61 10.51
N VAL A 58 15.90 10.83 9.45
CA VAL A 58 17.33 10.54 9.47
C VAL A 58 18.12 11.69 10.05
N ALA A 59 19.03 11.33 10.93
CA ALA A 59 19.87 12.26 11.64
C ALA A 59 20.90 12.88 10.70
N THR A 60 20.74 14.16 10.35
CA THR A 60 21.92 15.05 10.42
C THR A 60 22.09 15.52 11.87
N PRO A 61 23.31 15.86 12.30
CA PRO A 61 23.74 15.62 13.67
C PRO A 61 23.08 16.61 14.63
N ASN A 62 21.89 16.29 15.16
CA ASN A 62 21.67 16.13 16.60
C ASN A 62 20.22 16.16 17.12
N TRP A 63 19.15 16.32 16.33
CA TRP A 63 17.84 16.61 16.97
C TRP A 63 16.60 15.85 16.51
N TRP A 64 16.63 15.11 15.39
CA TRP A 64 15.41 14.53 14.81
C TRP A 64 15.50 13.03 14.50
N ASN A 65 16.37 12.30 15.19
CA ASN A 65 16.44 10.84 15.04
C ASN A 65 15.33 10.16 15.83
N TYR A 66 14.11 10.15 15.29
CA TYR A 66 12.97 9.44 15.88
C TYR A 66 12.73 8.07 15.22
N GLY A 67 13.49 7.80 14.15
CA GLY A 67 13.54 6.53 13.43
C GLY A 67 12.39 6.38 12.45
N ALA A 68 12.71 6.23 11.16
CA ALA A 68 11.76 5.78 10.14
C ALA A 68 11.58 4.26 10.22
N LYS A 69 10.42 3.75 9.79
CA LYS A 69 10.20 2.30 9.73
C LYS A 69 10.86 1.71 8.48
N SER A 70 10.82 2.48 7.39
CA SER A 70 11.48 2.23 6.11
C SER A 70 12.18 3.52 5.65
N GLY A 71 13.31 3.38 4.95
CA GLY A 71 14.03 4.53 4.40
C GLY A 71 14.36 5.61 5.43
N ASP A 72 14.08 6.85 5.07
CA ASP A 72 14.42 8.06 5.81
C ASP A 72 13.20 8.88 6.22
N PHE A 73 12.05 8.70 5.56
CA PHE A 73 10.87 9.56 5.73
C PHE A 73 9.68 8.82 6.34
N ALA A 74 8.77 9.59 6.94
CA ALA A 74 7.47 9.08 7.39
C ALA A 74 6.40 10.19 7.35
N ILE A 75 5.15 9.82 7.60
CA ILE A 75 4.07 10.75 7.91
C ILE A 75 4.11 11.12 9.38
N LEU A 76 3.94 12.41 9.66
CA LEU A 76 3.89 13.01 10.99
C LEU A 76 2.57 13.73 11.21
N ASN A 77 1.93 13.50 12.35
CA ASN A 77 0.85 14.34 12.84
C ASN A 77 1.34 15.29 13.95
N ASN A 78 2.02 16.38 13.60
CA ASN A 78 2.55 17.33 14.61
C ASN A 78 1.50 18.34 15.11
N ILE A 79 0.41 18.56 14.37
CA ILE A 79 -0.66 19.51 14.71
C ILE A 79 -1.67 18.90 15.71
N GLY A 80 -1.71 17.56 15.82
CA GLY A 80 -2.72 16.84 16.59
C GLY A 80 -3.99 16.57 15.76
N GLY A 81 -5.02 16.04 16.41
CA GLY A 81 -6.26 15.66 15.75
C GLY A 81 -6.14 14.34 14.98
N GLN A 82 -7.01 14.14 13.99
CA GLN A 82 -7.03 12.93 13.17
C GLN A 82 -6.39 13.19 11.81
N GLY A 83 -5.46 12.31 11.43
CA GLY A 83 -5.00 12.23 10.06
C GLY A 83 -6.08 11.65 9.17
N VAL A 84 -6.24 12.19 7.96
CA VAL A 84 -7.23 11.69 7.00
C VAL A 84 -6.55 11.51 5.65
N ILE A 85 -6.74 10.33 5.07
CA ILE A 85 -6.25 9.95 3.73
C ILE A 85 -7.46 9.56 2.87
N THR A 86 -7.54 10.12 1.67
CA THR A 86 -8.57 9.81 0.66
C THR A 86 -7.91 9.57 -0.70
N ALA A 87 -8.54 8.83 -1.60
CA ALA A 87 -8.09 8.82 -2.99
C ALA A 87 -8.30 10.20 -3.62
N ALA A 88 -7.31 10.70 -4.37
CA ALA A 88 -7.33 12.04 -4.96
C ALA A 88 -8.37 12.17 -6.09
N ASP A 89 -8.74 11.05 -6.72
CA ASP A 89 -9.78 10.97 -7.75
C ASP A 89 -11.18 10.67 -7.17
N GLY A 90 -11.28 10.50 -5.84
CA GLY A 90 -12.51 10.15 -5.14
C GLY A 90 -12.93 8.68 -5.30
N SER A 91 -12.05 7.80 -5.77
CA SER A 91 -12.30 6.36 -5.81
C SER A 91 -12.24 5.70 -4.43
N ASP A 92 -12.90 4.55 -4.32
CA ASP A 92 -12.77 3.69 -3.15
C ASP A 92 -11.42 2.95 -3.18
N PHE A 93 -10.92 2.58 -2.01
CA PHE A 93 -9.73 1.77 -1.83
C PHE A 93 -9.89 0.75 -0.69
N THR A 94 -8.97 -0.19 -0.60
CA THR A 94 -8.88 -1.15 0.50
C THR A 94 -7.61 -0.92 1.27
N PHE A 95 -7.69 -1.11 2.58
CA PHE A 95 -6.57 -0.94 3.49
C PHE A 95 -5.84 -2.27 3.70
N GLY A 96 -4.57 -2.33 3.29
CA GLY A 96 -3.70 -3.50 3.43
C GLY A 96 -2.86 -3.51 4.72
N GLY A 97 -2.74 -2.37 5.39
CA GLY A 97 -1.98 -2.23 6.63
C GLY A 97 -1.13 -0.96 6.68
N LEU A 98 -0.49 -0.72 7.82
CA LEU A 98 0.51 0.32 8.02
C LEU A 98 1.40 0.00 9.23
N TRP A 99 2.45 0.79 9.43
CA TRP A 99 3.20 0.85 10.68
C TRP A 99 3.03 2.19 11.36
N ALA A 100 2.83 2.20 12.68
CA ALA A 100 2.72 3.45 13.45
C ALA A 100 3.45 3.39 14.79
N LYS A 101 3.91 4.56 15.28
CA LYS A 101 4.47 4.74 16.63
C LYS A 101 4.12 6.12 17.21
N ALA A 102 4.32 6.29 18.51
CA ALA A 102 4.19 7.60 19.15
C ALA A 102 5.32 8.55 18.70
N TRP A 103 4.97 9.80 18.40
CA TRP A 103 5.94 10.83 18.02
C TRP A 103 6.86 11.22 19.18
N SER A 104 8.00 11.83 18.86
CA SER A 104 8.98 12.36 19.82
C SER A 104 9.53 11.30 20.79
N THR A 105 9.62 10.07 20.31
CA THR A 105 10.20 8.94 21.04
C THR A 105 11.47 8.45 20.34
N VAL A 106 12.45 8.02 21.13
CA VAL A 106 13.69 7.42 20.62
C VAL A 106 13.34 6.21 19.74
N PRO A 107 14.09 5.95 18.65
CA PRO A 107 13.85 4.81 17.77
C PRO A 107 13.77 3.51 18.56
N GLU A 108 12.72 2.74 18.32
CA GLU A 108 12.50 1.43 18.93
C GLU A 108 12.62 1.39 20.46
N SER A 109 12.20 2.47 21.13
CA SER A 109 12.25 2.56 22.59
C SER A 109 11.18 1.74 23.31
N GLY A 110 10.15 1.27 22.59
CA GLY A 110 9.07 0.44 23.13
C GLY A 110 8.35 1.10 24.31
N GLY A 111 8.12 0.32 25.38
CA GLY A 111 7.51 0.75 26.63
C GLY A 111 6.00 0.51 26.73
N GLU A 112 5.42 0.93 27.85
CA GLU A 112 3.95 0.94 28.02
C GLU A 112 3.30 1.87 27.00
N PRO A 113 2.14 1.51 26.44
CA PRO A 113 1.41 2.38 25.53
C PRO A 113 1.09 3.73 26.20
N SER A 114 1.42 4.82 25.50
CA SER A 114 1.21 6.18 25.97
C SER A 114 0.21 6.95 25.11
N LEU A 115 -0.13 6.42 23.94
CA LEU A 115 -1.03 7.05 23.00
C LEU A 115 -2.11 6.05 22.55
N PHE A 116 -3.37 6.43 22.76
CA PHE A 116 -4.53 5.57 22.53
C PHE A 116 -5.49 6.23 21.56
N GLY A 117 -6.15 5.40 20.74
CA GLY A 117 -7.01 5.90 19.68
C GLY A 117 -7.72 4.82 18.90
N GLN A 118 -8.18 5.17 17.71
CA GLN A 118 -8.84 4.27 16.76
C GLN A 118 -8.34 4.52 15.34
N LEU A 119 -7.95 3.45 14.65
CA LEU A 119 -7.76 3.44 13.20
C LEU A 119 -9.12 3.09 12.58
N THR A 120 -9.62 3.92 11.67
CA THR A 120 -11.00 3.78 11.17
C THR A 120 -11.04 3.88 9.65
N GLY A 121 -11.85 3.02 9.02
CA GLY A 121 -12.16 3.09 7.61
C GLY A 121 -13.62 3.50 7.40
N LEU A 122 -13.87 4.53 6.61
CA LEU A 122 -15.21 5.02 6.28
C LEU A 122 -15.51 4.79 4.80
N LEU A 123 -16.80 4.67 4.48
CA LEU A 123 -17.34 4.67 3.12
C LEU A 123 -18.56 5.59 3.12
N ASP A 124 -18.53 6.67 2.33
CA ASP A 124 -19.56 7.72 2.29
C ASP A 124 -19.86 8.31 3.68
N GLY A 125 -18.84 8.44 4.52
CA GLY A 125 -18.94 8.91 5.91
C GLY A 125 -19.55 7.89 6.89
N VAL A 126 -19.84 6.65 6.46
CA VAL A 126 -20.28 5.56 7.32
C VAL A 126 -19.09 4.69 7.68
N GLN A 127 -18.93 4.36 8.97
CA GLN A 127 -17.87 3.47 9.43
C GLN A 127 -18.06 2.04 8.91
N VAL A 128 -17.09 1.55 8.15
CA VAL A 128 -17.01 0.16 7.67
C VAL A 128 -16.33 -0.71 8.71
N TRP A 129 -15.20 -0.24 9.24
CA TRP A 129 -14.44 -0.92 10.29
C TRP A 129 -13.75 0.09 11.20
N SER A 130 -13.42 -0.34 12.41
CA SER A 130 -12.62 0.43 13.35
C SER A 130 -11.84 -0.50 14.27
N VAL A 131 -10.59 -0.13 14.56
CA VAL A 131 -9.65 -0.91 15.37
C VAL A 131 -9.10 -0.01 16.47
N GLU A 132 -9.19 -0.45 17.72
CA GLU A 132 -8.54 0.23 18.85
C GLU A 132 -7.02 0.14 18.71
N THR A 133 -6.34 1.24 19.01
CA THR A 133 -4.88 1.37 18.84
C THR A 133 -4.22 1.82 20.14
N ALA A 134 -3.01 1.32 20.40
CA ALA A 134 -2.23 1.66 21.58
C ALA A 134 -0.73 1.77 21.23
N LEU A 135 -0.27 2.97 20.89
CA LEU A 135 1.10 3.21 20.43
C LEU A 135 2.07 3.48 21.59
N ASN A 136 3.33 3.12 21.38
CA ASN A 136 4.47 3.42 22.24
C ASN A 136 5.67 3.90 21.38
N GLY A 137 6.88 3.84 21.92
CA GLY A 137 8.09 4.31 21.23
C GLY A 137 8.63 3.44 20.09
N SER A 138 7.99 2.30 19.81
CA SER A 138 8.32 1.37 18.72
C SER A 138 7.23 1.33 17.67
N TYR A 139 7.62 1.06 16.42
CA TYR A 139 6.64 0.82 15.36
C TYR A 139 5.85 -0.46 15.61
N GLN A 140 4.54 -0.33 15.48
CA GLN A 140 3.59 -1.43 15.58
C GLN A 140 2.86 -1.59 14.23
N ALA A 141 2.69 -2.83 13.81
CA ALA A 141 1.97 -3.14 12.58
C ALA A 141 0.46 -3.18 12.85
N PHE A 142 -0.30 -2.49 12.02
CA PHE A 142 -1.75 -2.61 11.94
C PHE A 142 -2.09 -3.29 10.62
N GLY A 143 -2.69 -4.47 10.69
CA GLY A 143 -2.96 -5.31 9.53
C GLY A 143 -4.19 -4.89 8.72
N ALA A 144 -4.31 -5.47 7.53
CA ALA A 144 -5.44 -5.30 6.63
C ALA A 144 -6.79 -5.46 7.32
N GLN A 145 -7.77 -4.67 6.87
CA GLN A 145 -9.16 -4.75 7.31
C GLN A 145 -10.05 -4.99 6.09
N ASP A 146 -11.08 -5.83 6.26
CA ASP A 146 -11.99 -6.17 5.17
C ASP A 146 -12.97 -5.02 4.90
N GLY A 147 -13.18 -4.73 3.62
CA GLY A 147 -14.14 -3.72 3.15
C GLY A 147 -13.47 -2.58 2.37
N ALA A 148 -14.17 -2.11 1.34
CA ALA A 148 -13.79 -0.90 0.61
C ALA A 148 -14.13 0.34 1.44
N ILE A 149 -13.28 1.35 1.35
CA ILE A 149 -13.38 2.62 2.07
C ILE A 149 -13.06 3.77 1.11
N ASP A 150 -13.65 4.94 1.29
CA ASP A 150 -13.29 6.19 0.60
C ASP A 150 -12.37 7.08 1.46
N GLN A 151 -12.27 6.76 2.75
CA GLN A 151 -11.52 7.51 3.73
C GLN A 151 -10.86 6.61 4.78
N LEU A 152 -9.54 6.76 4.95
CA LEU A 152 -8.77 6.19 6.05
C LEU A 152 -8.50 7.27 7.09
N VAL A 153 -8.98 7.05 8.31
CA VAL A 153 -8.82 7.97 9.44
C VAL A 153 -7.79 7.41 10.41
N LEU A 154 -6.65 8.10 10.50
CA LEU A 154 -5.53 7.84 11.40
C LEU A 154 -5.80 8.50 12.76
N GLY A 155 -6.68 7.89 13.56
CA GLY A 155 -7.10 8.42 14.84
C GLY A 155 -6.31 7.88 16.03
N PHE A 156 -4.99 7.76 15.94
CA PHE A 156 -4.15 7.14 16.98
C PHE A 156 -4.06 7.92 18.29
N GLY A 157 -4.69 9.10 18.38
CA GLY A 157 -4.43 10.13 19.39
C GLY A 157 -3.70 11.31 18.75
N ASN A 158 -3.19 12.25 19.55
CA ASN A 158 -2.37 13.35 19.04
C ASN A 158 -0.91 12.90 18.89
N HIS A 159 -0.21 13.34 17.84
CA HIS A 159 1.24 13.19 17.71
C HIS A 159 1.74 11.75 17.54
N PHE A 160 1.67 11.28 16.30
CA PHE A 160 2.13 9.96 15.88
C PHE A 160 2.99 10.05 14.62
N LEU A 161 3.74 8.98 14.37
CA LEU A 161 4.38 8.69 13.09
C LEU A 161 3.69 7.51 12.44
N VAL A 162 3.55 7.57 11.11
CA VAL A 162 3.03 6.48 10.28
C VAL A 162 3.94 6.30 9.08
N ASP A 163 4.20 5.05 8.72
CA ASP A 163 5.06 4.68 7.60
C ASP A 163 4.54 3.39 6.94
N ASP A 164 5.02 3.08 5.73
CA ASP A 164 4.71 1.88 4.97
C ASP A 164 3.18 1.62 4.87
N ILE A 165 2.41 2.62 4.40
CA ILE A 165 0.96 2.46 4.27
C ILE A 165 0.64 1.66 2.99
N TYR A 166 -0.07 0.55 3.15
CA TYR A 166 -0.51 -0.31 2.06
C TYR A 166 -1.95 0.03 1.68
N LEU A 167 -2.15 0.70 0.54
CA LEU A 167 -3.48 0.99 -0.01
C LEU A 167 -3.60 0.36 -1.39
N ASN A 168 -4.70 -0.35 -1.64
CA ASN A 168 -5.02 -0.84 -2.99
C ASN A 168 -6.25 -0.10 -3.48
N GLU A 169 -6.18 0.51 -4.66
CA GLU A 169 -7.39 0.99 -5.34
C GLU A 169 -8.41 -0.15 -5.36
N SER A 170 -9.60 0.12 -4.82
CA SER A 170 -10.71 -0.80 -4.88
C SER A 170 -11.13 -0.74 -6.32
N MET A 171 -10.67 -1.71 -7.09
CA MET A 171 -11.20 -1.99 -8.41
C MET A 171 -12.67 -2.43 -8.20
N GLY A 172 -13.54 -1.47 -7.92
CA GLY A 172 -14.93 -1.68 -7.52
C GLY A 172 -15.61 -2.60 -8.52
N ASP A 173 -16.13 -3.74 -8.03
CA ASP A 173 -16.73 -4.83 -8.82
C ASP A 173 -16.11 -4.99 -10.22
N VAL A 174 -14.78 -4.89 -10.33
CA VAL A 174 -14.12 -5.19 -11.60
C VAL A 174 -14.33 -6.68 -11.77
N ALA A 175 -15.27 -7.00 -12.66
CA ALA A 175 -15.71 -8.34 -12.97
C ALA A 175 -14.50 -9.28 -12.94
N PRO A 176 -14.58 -10.42 -12.23
CA PRO A 176 -13.43 -11.26 -11.92
C PRO A 176 -12.50 -11.32 -13.11
N VAL A 177 -11.29 -10.77 -12.95
CA VAL A 177 -10.32 -10.60 -14.04
C VAL A 177 -10.28 -11.93 -14.78
N PRO A 178 -10.70 -11.99 -16.06
CA PRO A 178 -10.80 -13.24 -16.78
C PRO A 178 -9.48 -13.97 -16.63
N VAL A 179 -9.54 -15.18 -16.04
CA VAL A 179 -8.35 -15.99 -15.76
C VAL A 179 -7.44 -15.90 -16.98
N PRO A 180 -6.18 -15.46 -16.83
CA PRO A 180 -5.34 -15.14 -17.96
C PRO A 180 -5.45 -16.26 -18.98
N ALA A 181 -5.82 -15.93 -20.23
CA ALA A 181 -6.03 -16.94 -21.27
C ALA A 181 -4.80 -17.85 -21.44
N SER A 182 -3.63 -17.40 -20.94
CA SER A 182 -2.41 -18.17 -20.79
C SER A 182 -2.58 -19.49 -20.00
N LEU A 183 -3.45 -19.60 -18.99
CA LEU A 183 -3.65 -20.86 -18.27
C LEU A 183 -4.34 -21.92 -19.14
N PRO A 184 -5.52 -21.63 -19.75
CA PRO A 184 -6.12 -22.51 -20.74
C PRO A 184 -5.22 -22.75 -21.96
N LEU A 185 -4.48 -21.74 -22.44
CA LEU A 185 -3.56 -21.86 -23.57
C LEU A 185 -2.34 -22.72 -23.25
N LEU A 186 -1.75 -22.58 -22.06
CA LEU A 186 -0.64 -23.40 -21.60
C LEU A 186 -1.09 -24.85 -21.42
N ALA A 187 -2.24 -25.06 -20.76
CA ALA A 187 -2.84 -26.38 -20.63
C ALA A 187 -3.14 -27.00 -22.00
N GLY A 188 -3.73 -26.23 -22.92
CA GLY A 188 -4.01 -26.66 -24.29
C GLY A 188 -2.75 -26.94 -25.11
N GLY A 189 -1.72 -26.12 -24.96
CA GLY A 189 -0.41 -26.29 -25.62
C GLY A 189 0.31 -27.55 -25.14
N LEU A 190 0.35 -27.78 -23.83
CA LEU A 190 0.93 -28.98 -23.24
C LEU A 190 0.15 -30.24 -23.66
N ALA A 191 -1.19 -30.18 -23.65
CA ALA A 191 -2.03 -31.27 -24.14
C ALA A 191 -1.76 -31.57 -25.63
N GLY A 192 -1.65 -30.53 -26.46
CA GLY A 192 -1.33 -30.65 -27.88
C GLY A 192 0.05 -31.31 -28.12
N LEU A 193 1.08 -30.87 -27.39
CA LEU A 193 2.42 -31.46 -27.46
C LEU A 193 2.42 -32.93 -27.02
N GLY A 194 1.70 -33.27 -25.94
CA GLY A 194 1.54 -34.65 -25.48
C GLY A 194 0.89 -35.57 -26.52
N LEU A 195 -0.16 -35.09 -27.20
CA LEU A 195 -0.82 -35.84 -28.28
C LEU A 195 0.10 -36.06 -29.49
N MET A 196 0.92 -35.07 -29.84
CA MET A 196 1.91 -35.20 -30.92
C MET A 196 3.01 -36.22 -30.57
N ALA A 197 3.52 -36.18 -29.34
CA ALA A 197 4.52 -37.14 -28.86
C ALA A 197 4.00 -38.59 -28.92
N ARG A 198 2.75 -38.81 -28.49
CA ARG A 198 2.11 -40.15 -28.53
C ARG A 198 1.95 -40.70 -29.94
N ARG A 199 1.68 -39.83 -30.93
CA ARG A 199 1.58 -40.23 -32.35
C ARG A 199 2.93 -40.64 -32.94
N ARG A 200 4.03 -40.00 -32.53
CA ARG A 200 5.38 -40.37 -32.99
C ARG A 200 5.83 -41.72 -32.44
N ALA A 201 5.56 -42.00 -31.17
CA ALA A 201 5.90 -43.29 -30.55
C ALA A 201 5.26 -44.50 -31.26
N LYS A 202 4.04 -44.35 -31.78
CA LYS A 202 3.32 -45.41 -32.52
C LYS A 202 3.82 -45.69 -33.94
N ARG A 203 4.68 -44.84 -34.52
CA ARG A 203 5.22 -45.05 -35.88
C ARG A 203 6.59 -45.74 -35.89
N VAL A 204 7.23 -45.86 -34.73
CA VAL A 204 8.55 -46.46 -34.57
C VAL A 204 8.46 -47.90 -34.05
N ALA A 205 7.27 -48.33 -33.61
CA ALA A 205 6.91 -49.71 -33.32
C ALA A 205 6.21 -50.33 -34.53
#